data_AF-A0A3N5MMH9-F1
#
_entry.id   AF-A0A3N5MMH9-F1
#
_cell.length_a   1.000
_cell.length_b   1.000
_cell.length_c   1.000
_cell.angle_alpha   90.00
_cell.angle_beta   90.00
_cell.angle_gamma   90.00
#
_symmetry.space_group_name_H-M   'P 1'
#
loop_
_entity.id
_entity.type
_entity.pdbx_description
1 polymer ?
#
loop_
_entity_poly.entity_id
_entity_poly.type
_entity_poly.pdbx_seq_one_letter_code
_entity_poly.pdbx_strand_id
1 'polypeptide(L)'
;MAGALATIAGCAEDGGSSYGGDPGARPLAAGQSCGSIRQELNRLDSRGTQAKVEAATQGKKLPPAAQADVDRYNDLLNQYLGARCHV
;
A
#
# COMPACT_ATOMS: atom_id res chain seq x y z
N MET A 1 -45.49 -14.26 -4.26
CA MET A 1 -44.75 -13.40 -3.33
C MET A 1 -44.36 -14.23 -2.11
N ALA A 2 -43.10 -14.64 -2.02
CA ALA A 2 -42.55 -15.29 -0.83
C ALA A 2 -41.29 -14.50 -0.45
N GLY A 3 -41.41 -13.73 0.63
CA GLY A 3 -40.36 -12.88 1.16
C GLY A 3 -39.32 -13.71 1.89
N ALA A 4 -38.05 -13.51 1.52
CA ALA A 4 -36.91 -13.98 2.28
C ALA A 4 -36.48 -12.85 3.23
N LEU A 5 -36.78 -13.02 4.52
CA LEU A 5 -36.21 -12.26 5.62
C LEU A 5 -34.80 -12.81 5.87
N ALA A 6 -33.78 -12.17 5.28
CA ALA A 6 -32.38 -12.38 5.63
C ALA A 6 -31.96 -11.30 6.63
N THR A 7 -32.08 -11.60 7.92
CA THR A 7 -31.50 -10.80 9.00
C THR A 7 -30.00 -11.04 9.05
N ILE A 8 -29.24 -10.26 8.28
CA ILE A 8 -27.79 -10.12 8.45
C ILE A 8 -27.59 -8.80 9.22
N ALA A 9 -27.89 -8.82 10.51
CA ALA A 9 -27.36 -7.82 11.43
C ALA A 9 -25.91 -8.18 11.75
N GLY A 10 -25.05 -8.05 10.75
CA GLY A 10 -23.63 -7.80 10.95
C GLY A 10 -23.49 -6.30 11.20
N CYS A 11 -23.12 -5.95 12.43
CA CYS A 11 -22.98 -4.57 12.86
C CYS A 11 -22.01 -3.80 11.97
N ALA A 12 -22.36 -2.54 11.74
CA ALA A 12 -21.58 -1.53 11.04
C ALA A 12 -20.06 -1.61 11.31
N GLU A 13 -19.31 -1.99 10.30
CA GLU A 13 -17.95 -1.51 10.09
C GLU A 13 -17.68 -1.42 8.59
N ASP A 14 -17.12 -0.27 8.21
CA ASP A 14 -16.46 0.03 6.94
C ASP A 14 -17.31 0.29 5.67
N GLY A 15 -17.61 1.57 5.48
CA GLY A 15 -17.30 2.32 4.26
C GLY A 15 -17.70 1.71 2.91
N GLY A 16 -18.89 2.04 2.41
CA GLY A 16 -19.27 1.60 1.06
C GLY A 16 -20.42 2.39 0.45
N SER A 17 -20.18 3.65 0.10
CA SER A 17 -21.04 4.38 -0.84
C SER A 17 -20.23 5.42 -1.59
N SER A 18 -19.53 4.99 -2.65
CA SER A 18 -19.24 5.87 -3.79
C SER A 18 -19.01 5.06 -5.06
N TYR A 19 -19.96 5.27 -5.96
CA TYR A 19 -19.99 5.03 -7.38
C TYR A 19 -18.65 5.40 -8.05
N GLY A 20 -18.04 4.46 -8.79
CA GLY A 20 -17.00 4.76 -9.78
C GLY A 20 -15.55 4.49 -9.34
N GLY A 21 -15.02 3.33 -9.71
CA GLY A 21 -13.66 3.18 -10.26
C GLY A 21 -12.43 3.43 -9.38
N ASP A 22 -12.55 3.82 -8.12
CA ASP A 22 -11.40 3.95 -7.20
C ASP A 22 -11.44 2.77 -6.21
N PRO A 23 -10.45 1.85 -6.21
CA PRO A 23 -10.31 0.93 -5.09
C PRO A 23 -10.05 1.81 -3.87
N GLY A 24 -11.08 1.97 -3.03
CA GLY A 24 -11.10 2.94 -1.93
C GLY A 24 -9.80 2.95 -1.13
N ALA A 25 -9.47 4.11 -0.55
CA ALA A 25 -8.20 4.35 0.13
C ALA A 25 -7.82 3.15 1.02
N ARG A 26 -6.71 2.50 0.69
CA ARG A 26 -6.26 1.33 1.46
C ARG A 26 -5.83 1.84 2.83
N PRO A 27 -6.36 1.27 3.93
CA PRO A 27 -5.96 1.70 5.25
C PRO A 27 -4.45 1.48 5.41
N LEU A 28 -3.78 2.48 5.99
CA LEU A 28 -2.38 2.36 6.35
C LEU A 28 -2.19 1.27 7.40
N ALA A 29 -1.02 0.62 7.40
CA ALA A 29 -0.70 -0.32 8.47
C ALA A 29 -0.82 0.37 9.85
N ALA A 30 -1.29 -0.36 10.87
CA ALA A 30 -1.54 0.20 12.19
C ALA A 30 -0.32 0.97 12.72
N GLY A 31 -0.51 2.25 13.08
CA GLY A 31 0.55 3.14 13.56
C GLY A 31 1.40 3.82 12.48
N GLN A 32 1.16 3.58 11.19
CA GLN A 32 1.77 4.33 10.10
C GLN A 32 0.91 5.55 9.72
N SER A 33 1.59 6.64 9.37
CA SER A 33 1.01 7.84 8.77
C SER A 33 1.67 8.11 7.43
N CYS A 34 1.03 8.91 6.57
CA CYS A 34 1.63 9.37 5.31
C CYS A 34 3.01 10.00 5.52
N GLY A 35 3.18 10.76 6.62
CA GLY A 35 4.46 11.37 6.98
C GLY A 35 5.55 10.34 7.32
N SER A 36 5.23 9.32 8.13
CA SER A 36 6.20 8.28 8.48
C SER A 36 6.56 7.39 7.30
N ILE A 37 5.60 7.10 6.41
CA ILE A 37 5.85 6.34 5.17
C ILE A 37 6.78 7.12 4.24
N ARG A 38 6.51 8.42 4.03
CA ARG A 38 7.36 9.28 3.21
C ARG A 38 8.78 9.40 3.78
N GLN A 39 8.92 9.52 5.10
CA GLN A 39 10.24 9.52 5.74
C GLN A 39 10.99 8.21 5.49
N GLU A 40 10.32 7.07 5.57
CA GLU A 40 10.94 5.77 5.34
C GLU A 40 11.31 5.55 3.87
N LEU A 41 10.44 5.97 2.93
CA LEU A 41 10.75 6.01 1.50
C LEU A 41 12.01 6.84 1.22
N ASN A 42 12.11 8.04 1.80
CA ASN A 42 13.29 8.91 1.65
C ASN A 42 14.56 8.28 2.23
N ARG A 43 14.46 7.56 3.35
CA ARG A 43 15.62 6.84 3.94
C ARG A 43 16.10 5.73 3.03
N LEU A 44 15.19 4.95 2.46
CA LEU A 44 15.53 3.90 1.50
C LEU A 44 16.10 4.48 0.21
N ASP A 45 15.53 5.58 -0.28
CA ASP A 45 16.03 6.31 -1.43
C ASP A 45 17.47 6.81 -1.21
N SER A 46 17.75 7.40 -0.05
CA SER A 46 19.10 7.84 0.35
C SER A 46 20.12 6.69 0.42
N ARG A 47 19.66 5.44 0.52
CA ARG A 47 20.50 4.22 0.48
C ARG A 47 20.68 3.67 -0.94
N GLY A 48 20.27 4.42 -1.96
CA GLY A 48 20.34 4.04 -3.37
C GLY A 48 19.36 2.94 -3.76
N THR A 49 18.24 2.79 -3.02
CA THR A 49 17.28 1.72 -3.30
C THR A 49 16.61 1.88 -4.67
N GLN A 50 16.45 3.10 -5.18
CA GLN A 50 15.91 3.34 -6.51
C GLN A 50 16.72 2.62 -7.62
N ALA A 51 18.06 2.73 -7.59
CA ALA A 51 18.92 2.02 -8.52
C ALA A 51 18.86 0.49 -8.36
N LYS A 52 18.62 -0.01 -7.14
CA LYS A 52 18.39 -1.45 -6.88
C LYS A 52 17.07 -1.91 -7.48
N VAL A 53 16.00 -1.11 -7.36
CA VAL A 53 14.70 -1.40 -7.99
C VAL A 53 14.89 -1.52 -9.50
N GLU A 54 15.56 -0.55 -10.13
CA GLU A 54 15.84 -0.59 -11.57
C GLU A 54 16.63 -1.84 -11.98
N ALA A 55 17.66 -2.20 -11.21
CA ALA A 55 18.42 -3.42 -11.45
C ALA A 55 17.55 -4.68 -11.33
N ALA A 56 16.69 -4.77 -10.32
CA ALA A 56 15.75 -5.89 -10.16
C ALA A 56 14.75 -5.96 -11.32
N THR A 57 14.19 -4.82 -11.75
CA THR A 57 13.28 -4.73 -12.90
C THR A 57 13.95 -5.16 -14.21
N GLN A 58 15.26 -4.89 -14.35
CA GLN A 58 16.07 -5.39 -15.47
C GLN A 58 16.40 -6.89 -15.38
N GLY A 59 15.87 -7.60 -14.37
CA GLY A 59 16.13 -9.02 -14.15
C GLY A 59 17.51 -9.32 -13.56
N LYS A 60 18.23 -8.30 -13.06
CA LYS A 60 19.50 -8.53 -12.37
C LYS A 60 19.22 -9.16 -11.01
N LYS A 61 19.98 -10.20 -10.70
CA LYS A 61 19.91 -10.85 -9.39
C LYS A 61 20.55 -9.95 -8.33
N LEU A 62 19.75 -9.49 -7.38
CA LEU A 62 20.22 -8.71 -6.25
C LEU A 62 20.69 -9.62 -5.10
N PRO A 63 21.66 -9.17 -4.28
CA PRO A 63 21.93 -9.82 -3.01
C PRO A 63 20.72 -9.71 -2.07
N PRO A 64 20.53 -10.64 -1.11
CA PRO A 64 19.33 -10.70 -0.28
C PRO A 64 19.00 -9.39 0.45
N ALA A 65 20.02 -8.68 0.96
CA ALA A 65 19.82 -7.40 1.64
C ALA A 65 19.32 -6.30 0.69
N ALA A 66 19.78 -6.29 -0.56
CA ALA A 66 19.31 -5.33 -1.56
C ALA A 66 17.89 -5.66 -2.03
N GLN A 67 17.55 -6.95 -2.14
CA GLN A 67 16.18 -7.37 -2.44
C GLN A 67 15.22 -6.94 -1.33
N ALA A 68 15.59 -7.13 -0.06
CA ALA A 68 14.77 -6.70 1.07
C ALA A 68 14.52 -5.18 1.07
N ASP A 69 15.53 -4.37 0.74
CA ASP A 69 15.38 -2.92 0.57
C ASP A 69 14.37 -2.59 -0.54
N VAL A 70 14.46 -3.27 -1.68
CA VAL A 70 13.55 -3.11 -2.84
C VAL A 70 12.12 -3.50 -2.48
N ASP A 71 11.93 -4.65 -1.85
CA ASP A 71 10.62 -5.15 -1.44
C ASP A 71 9.96 -4.20 -0.45
N ARG A 72 10.73 -3.71 0.52
CA ARG A 72 10.25 -2.73 1.50
C ARG A 72 9.89 -1.39 0.85
N TYR A 73 10.71 -0.91 -0.09
CA TYR A 73 10.43 0.32 -0.82
C TYR A 73 9.13 0.21 -1.62
N ASN A 74 8.94 -0.88 -2.34
CA ASN A 74 7.74 -1.13 -3.12
C ASN A 74 6.48 -1.27 -2.25
N ASP A 75 6.58 -1.95 -1.11
CA ASP A 75 5.49 -2.05 -0.12
C ASP A 75 5.05 -0.66 0.38
N LEU A 76 6.01 0.17 0.82
CA LEU A 76 5.74 1.52 1.28
C LEU A 76 5.19 2.42 0.18
N LEU A 77 5.69 2.29 -1.05
CA LEU A 77 5.21 3.06 -2.20
C LEU A 77 3.76 2.70 -2.52
N ASN A 78 3.42 1.41 -2.51
CA ASN A 78 2.05 0.93 -2.73
C ASN A 78 1.10 1.45 -1.63
N GLN A 79 1.55 1.50 -0.38
CA GLN A 79 0.76 2.08 0.72
C GLN A 79 0.60 3.59 0.56
N TYR A 80 1.67 4.31 0.21
CA TYR A 80 1.65 5.76 0.01
C TYR A 80 0.69 6.16 -1.13
N LEU A 81 0.71 5.42 -2.25
CA LEU A 81 -0.17 5.65 -3.38
C LEU A 81 -1.60 5.19 -3.07
N GLY A 82 -1.78 4.01 -2.47
CA GLY A 82 -3.08 3.43 -2.16
C GLY A 82 -3.86 4.16 -1.06
N ALA A 83 -3.17 4.78 -0.10
CA ALA A 83 -3.78 5.64 0.91
C ALA A 83 -3.90 7.11 0.44
N ARG A 84 -3.56 7.39 -0.82
CA ARG A 84 -3.62 8.73 -1.42
C ARG A 84 -2.80 9.76 -0.64
N CYS A 85 -1.68 9.37 -0.05
CA CYS A 85 -0.80 10.26 0.71
C CYS A 85 -0.09 11.33 -0.14
N HIS A 86 -0.24 11.26 -1.47
CA HIS A 86 0.36 12.16 -2.45
C HIS A 86 -0.57 13.27 -2.93
N VAL A 87 -1.85 13.24 -2.52
CA VAL A 87 -2.88 14.18 -2.99
C VAL A 87 -2.97 15.42 -2.12
#